data_AF-A0A233HUN3-F1
#
_entry.id   AF-A0A233HUN3-F1
#
_cell.length_a   1.000
_cell.length_b   1.000
_cell.length_c   1.000
_cell.angle_alpha   90.00
_cell.angle_beta   90.00
_cell.angle_gamma   90.00
#
_symmetry.space_group_name_H-M   'P 1'
#
loop_
_entity.id
_entity.type
_entity.pdbx_description
1 polymer ?
#
loop_
_entity_poly.entity_id
_entity_poly.type
_entity_poly.pdbx_seq_one_letter_code
_entity_poly.pdbx_strand_id
1 'polypeptide(L)'
;MAILGFSYNISDKLNPEQATLFAQWIGAANVIRNQKINEFKTFLKNKTPELIAQGYASIKNNPELLFLKDIPVQLLRNAASLVFSDAEAARKGLRKFPKIKNKFKNEVSF
;
A
#
# COMPACT_ATOMS: atom_id res chain seq x y z
N MET A 1 11.11 -8.87 23.33
CA MET A 1 11.44 -9.94 22.37
C MET A 1 10.91 -9.53 21.00
N ALA A 2 11.80 -9.32 20.02
CA ALA A 2 11.37 -9.19 18.64
C ALA A 2 11.11 -10.61 18.12
N ILE A 3 9.84 -10.95 17.88
CA ILE A 3 9.52 -12.18 17.13
C ILE A 3 10.01 -11.91 15.71
N LEU A 4 11.15 -12.49 15.32
CA LEU A 4 11.55 -12.55 13.92
C LEU A 4 10.44 -13.34 13.21
N GLY A 5 9.63 -12.64 12.42
CA GLY A 5 8.55 -13.26 11.68
C GLY A 5 9.09 -14.40 10.81
N PHE A 6 8.34 -15.50 10.74
CA PHE A 6 8.67 -16.63 9.88
C PHE A 6 8.79 -16.15 8.43
N SER A 7 9.98 -16.26 7.85
CA SER A 7 10.26 -15.91 6.46
C SER A 7 10.64 -17.18 5.71
N TYR A 8 9.98 -17.44 4.59
CA TYR A 8 10.19 -18.62 3.77
C TYR A 8 10.37 -18.23 2.31
N ASN A 9 11.49 -18.64 1.71
CA ASN A 9 11.74 -18.41 0.29
C ASN A 9 11.01 -19.49 -0.52
N ILE A 10 10.20 -19.05 -1.48
CA ILE A 10 9.43 -19.92 -2.38
C ILE A 10 9.88 -19.77 -3.85
N SER A 11 10.96 -19.04 -4.13
CA SER A 11 11.36 -18.71 -5.50
C SER A 11 11.60 -19.94 -6.37
N ASP A 12 12.08 -21.03 -5.77
CA ASP A 12 12.28 -22.34 -6.38
C ASP A 12 10.97 -23.09 -6.67
N LYS A 13 9.86 -22.67 -6.05
CA LYS A 13 8.53 -23.27 -6.19
C LYS A 13 7.62 -22.50 -7.14
N LEU A 14 8.07 -21.38 -7.69
CA LEU A 14 7.28 -20.52 -8.57
C LEU A 14 7.71 -20.69 -10.01
N ASN A 15 6.72 -20.87 -10.90
CA ASN A 15 6.95 -20.69 -12.32
C ASN A 15 6.94 -19.18 -12.68
N PRO A 16 7.43 -18.79 -13.88
CA PRO A 16 7.49 -17.39 -14.28
C PRO A 16 6.13 -16.67 -14.30
N GLU A 17 5.05 -17.36 -14.65
CA GLU A 17 3.71 -16.80 -14.70
C GLU A 17 3.18 -16.44 -13.29
N GLN A 18 3.36 -17.35 -12.34
CA GLN A 18 3.01 -17.15 -10.94
C GLN A 18 3.82 -16.01 -10.31
N ALA A 19 5.13 -15.95 -10.59
CA ALA A 19 5.98 -14.87 -10.12
C ALA A 19 5.52 -13.51 -10.67
N THR A 20 5.14 -13.47 -11.95
CA THR A 20 4.60 -12.27 -12.60
C THR A 20 3.28 -11.85 -11.96
N LEU A 21 2.37 -12.79 -11.72
CA LEU A 21 1.09 -12.53 -11.08
C LEU A 21 1.27 -11.95 -9.67
N PHE A 22 2.15 -12.53 -8.86
CA PHE A 22 2.46 -11.98 -7.53
C PHE A 22 3.09 -10.59 -7.61
N ALA A 23 3.98 -10.34 -8.56
CA ALA A 23 4.57 -9.03 -8.77
C ALA A 23 3.50 -7.97 -9.11
N GLN A 24 2.53 -8.32 -9.97
CA GLN A 24 1.40 -7.45 -10.31
C GLN A 24 0.54 -7.17 -9.07
N TRP A 25 0.23 -8.19 -8.28
CA TRP A 25 -0.56 -8.06 -7.05
C TRP A 25 0.13 -7.19 -6.00
N ILE A 26 1.43 -7.37 -5.78
CA ILE A 26 2.24 -6.53 -4.90
C ILE A 26 2.30 -5.10 -5.43
N GLY A 27 2.46 -4.93 -6.75
CA GLY A 27 2.42 -3.63 -7.42
C GLY A 27 1.11 -2.89 -7.18
N ALA A 28 -0.02 -3.56 -7.40
CA ALA A 28 -1.36 -3.01 -7.19
C ALA A 28 -1.62 -2.63 -5.73
N ALA A 29 -1.21 -3.46 -4.77
CA ALA A 29 -1.31 -3.14 -3.35
C ALA A 29 -0.48 -1.87 -3.00
N ASN A 30 0.71 -1.71 -3.58
CA ASN A 30 1.51 -0.51 -3.41
C ASN A 30 0.85 0.74 -4.02
N VAL A 31 0.21 0.61 -5.17
CA VAL A 31 -0.55 1.71 -5.80
C VAL A 31 -1.68 2.17 -4.89
N ILE A 32 -2.52 1.25 -4.40
CA ILE A 32 -3.59 1.58 -3.43
C ILE A 32 -3.00 2.29 -2.22
N ARG A 33 -1.95 1.73 -1.63
CA ARG A 33 -1.29 2.31 -0.45
C ARG A 33 -0.84 3.74 -0.70
N ASN A 34 -0.17 3.99 -1.82
CA ASN A 34 0.39 5.31 -2.13
C ASN A 34 -0.72 6.33 -2.44
N GLN A 35 -1.76 5.92 -3.16
CA GLN A 35 -2.93 6.76 -3.43
C GLN A 35 -3.63 7.18 -2.13
N LYS A 36 -3.86 6.23 -1.20
CA LYS A 36 -4.44 6.54 0.12
C LYS A 36 -3.56 7.47 0.95
N ILE A 37 -2.23 7.27 0.96
CA ILE A 37 -1.32 8.17 1.69
C ILE A 37 -1.41 9.60 1.13
N ASN A 38 -1.47 9.76 -0.19
CA ASN A 38 -1.60 11.08 -0.81
C ASN A 38 -2.95 11.73 -0.48
N GLU A 39 -4.05 10.98 -0.61
CA GLU A 39 -5.39 11.43 -0.22
C GLU A 39 -5.42 11.93 1.24
N PHE A 40 -4.88 11.13 2.17
CA PHE A 40 -4.84 11.49 3.59
C PHE A 40 -3.96 12.71 3.85
N LYS A 41 -2.82 12.86 3.18
CA LYS A 41 -1.99 14.08 3.28
C LYS A 41 -2.77 15.32 2.82
N THR A 42 -3.55 15.20 1.75
CA THR A 42 -4.39 16.30 1.27
C THR A 42 -5.43 16.70 2.31
N PHE A 43 -6.13 15.74 2.92
CA PHE A 43 -7.10 16.03 3.99
C PHE A 43 -6.45 16.65 5.23
N LEU A 44 -5.28 16.16 5.64
CA LEU A 44 -4.55 16.76 6.75
C LEU A 44 -4.10 18.20 6.44
N LYS A 45 -3.63 18.47 5.22
CA LYS A 45 -3.25 19.82 4.78
C LYS A 45 -4.46 20.77 4.77
N ASN A 46 -5.62 20.26 4.36
CA ASN A 46 -6.87 21.01 4.29
C ASN A 46 -7.60 21.12 5.64
N LYS A 47 -7.02 20.59 6.73
CA LYS A 47 -7.63 20.54 8.07
C LYS A 47 -8.99 19.84 8.11
N THR A 48 -9.17 18.82 7.27
CA THR A 48 -10.37 17.97 7.20
C THR A 48 -10.07 16.49 7.51
N PRO A 49 -9.42 16.17 8.66
CA PRO A 49 -9.02 14.80 9.00
C PRO A 49 -10.20 13.83 9.12
N GLU A 50 -11.42 14.30 9.35
CA GLU A 50 -12.64 13.52 9.41
C GLU A 50 -13.00 12.82 8.08
N LEU A 51 -12.44 13.29 6.96
CA LEU A 51 -12.62 12.66 5.65
C LEU A 51 -11.69 11.46 5.41
N ILE A 52 -10.74 11.20 6.32
CA ILE A 52 -9.88 10.01 6.25
C ILE A 52 -10.74 8.76 6.43
N ALA A 53 -10.91 8.01 5.34
CA ALA A 53 -11.71 6.79 5.31
C ALA A 53 -10.92 5.59 4.80
N GLN A 54 -11.31 4.39 5.23
CA GLN A 54 -10.71 3.12 4.80
C GLN A 54 -11.03 2.78 3.33
N GLY A 55 -12.13 3.30 2.78
CA GLY A 55 -12.61 2.96 1.43
C GLY A 55 -11.60 3.28 0.32
N TYR A 56 -11.57 2.43 -0.72
CA TYR A 56 -10.68 2.57 -1.89
C TYR A 56 -11.44 2.59 -3.23
N ALA A 57 -12.78 2.65 -3.20
CA ALA A 57 -13.61 2.59 -4.40
C ALA A 57 -13.32 3.75 -5.38
N SER A 58 -13.09 4.96 -4.85
CA SER A 58 -12.68 6.13 -5.64
C SER A 58 -11.40 5.89 -6.43
N ILE A 59 -10.40 5.23 -5.83
CA ILE A 59 -9.13 4.90 -6.48
C ILE A 59 -9.35 3.84 -7.58
N LYS A 60 -10.16 2.82 -7.31
CA LYS A 60 -10.48 1.76 -8.29
C LYS A 60 -11.22 2.31 -9.52
N ASN A 61 -11.98 3.39 -9.36
CA ASN A 61 -12.75 4.03 -10.41
C ASN A 61 -11.94 5.09 -11.21
N ASN A 62 -10.68 5.36 -10.83
CA ASN A 62 -9.83 6.28 -11.58
C ASN A 62 -9.52 5.71 -12.98
N PRO A 63 -9.79 6.45 -14.08
CA PRO A 63 -9.47 6.03 -15.45
C PRO A 63 -8.01 5.66 -15.69
N GLU A 64 -7.07 6.25 -14.95
CA GLU A 64 -5.64 5.94 -15.07
C GLU A 64 -5.25 4.63 -14.38
N LEU A 65 -6.13 4.08 -13.53
CA LEU A 65 -5.86 2.91 -12.69
C LEU A 65 -6.82 1.75 -12.97
N LEU A 66 -7.35 1.66 -14.19
CA LEU A 66 -8.32 0.64 -14.58
C LEU A 66 -7.82 -0.79 -14.39
N PHE A 67 -6.50 -1.03 -14.47
CA PHE A 67 -5.89 -2.34 -14.20
C PHE A 67 -6.18 -2.85 -12.78
N LEU A 68 -6.55 -1.99 -11.82
CA LEU A 68 -6.97 -2.40 -10.49
C LEU A 68 -8.29 -3.19 -10.50
N LYS A 69 -9.05 -3.17 -11.60
CA LYS A 69 -10.26 -3.98 -11.75
C LYS A 69 -9.98 -5.47 -11.83
N ASP A 70 -8.80 -5.84 -12.34
CA ASP A 70 -8.36 -7.23 -12.53
C ASP A 70 -7.69 -7.82 -11.28
N ILE A 71 -7.49 -7.00 -10.24
CA ILE A 71 -6.81 -7.41 -9.01
C ILE A 71 -7.83 -7.94 -8.00
N PRO A 72 -7.54 -9.07 -7.30
CA PRO A 72 -8.39 -9.59 -6.25
C PRO A 72 -8.81 -8.53 -5.23
N VAL A 73 -10.11 -8.42 -5.00
CA VAL A 73 -10.72 -7.39 -4.16
C VAL A 73 -10.16 -7.40 -2.73
N GLN A 74 -9.82 -8.58 -2.20
CA GLN A 74 -9.24 -8.74 -0.87
C GLN A 74 -7.87 -8.06 -0.76
N LEU A 75 -7.03 -8.13 -1.79
CA LEU A 75 -5.71 -7.49 -1.77
C LEU A 75 -5.82 -5.97 -1.72
N LEU A 76 -6.72 -5.40 -2.51
CA LEU A 76 -6.99 -3.96 -2.53
C LEU A 76 -7.55 -3.50 -1.18
N ARG A 77 -8.51 -4.24 -0.63
CA ARG A 77 -9.11 -3.97 0.68
C ARG A 77 -8.06 -4.02 1.79
N ASN A 78 -7.21 -5.05 1.80
CA ASN A 78 -6.18 -5.20 2.82
C ASN A 78 -5.15 -4.07 2.75
N ALA A 79 -4.71 -3.70 1.54
CA ALA A 79 -3.78 -2.59 1.34
C ALA A 79 -4.34 -1.26 1.88
N ALA A 80 -5.60 -0.95 1.58
CA ALA A 80 -6.26 0.26 2.09
C ALA A 80 -6.43 0.23 3.61
N SER A 81 -6.82 -0.93 4.16
CA SER A 81 -7.05 -1.13 5.60
C SER A 81 -5.76 -0.95 6.42
N LEU A 82 -4.64 -1.48 5.93
CA LEU A 82 -3.34 -1.34 6.59
C LEU A 82 -2.92 0.13 6.70
N VAL A 83 -3.06 0.89 5.61
CA VAL A 83 -2.70 2.33 5.60
C VAL A 83 -3.64 3.14 6.47
N PHE A 84 -4.94 2.83 6.46
CA PHE A 84 -5.90 3.47 7.33
C PHE A 84 -5.56 3.22 8.81
N SER A 85 -5.23 1.97 9.18
CA SER A 85 -4.79 1.64 10.54
C SER A 85 -3.52 2.39 10.94
N ASP A 86 -2.55 2.54 10.02
CA ASP A 86 -1.33 3.31 10.27
C ASP A 86 -1.63 4.81 10.45
N ALA A 87 -2.54 5.37 9.66
CA ALA A 87 -2.97 6.76 9.78
C ALA A 87 -3.71 7.01 11.11
N GLU A 88 -4.59 6.10 11.52
CA GLU A 88 -5.29 6.17 12.81
C GLU A 88 -4.34 6.04 14.00
N ALA A 89 -3.38 5.11 13.93
CA ALA A 89 -2.34 5.00 14.95
C ALA A 89 -1.50 6.28 15.04
N ALA A 90 -1.19 6.91 13.90
CA ALA A 90 -0.49 8.18 13.88
C ALA A 90 -1.32 9.33 14.47
N ARG A 91 -2.63 9.39 14.16
CA ARG A 91 -3.56 10.36 14.75
C ARG A 91 -3.64 10.24 16.27
N LYS A 92 -3.55 9.02 16.80
CA LYS A 92 -3.50 8.72 18.23
C LYS A 92 -2.12 8.93 18.88
N GLY A 93 -1.12 9.41 18.13
CA GLY A 93 0.24 9.60 18.63
C GLY A 93 1.03 8.32 18.89
N LEU A 94 0.52 7.15 18.46
CA LEU A 94 1.16 5.86 18.70
C LEU A 94 2.32 5.59 17.74
N ARG A 95 2.26 6.16 16.53
CA ARG A 95 3.24 5.93 15.44
C ARG A 95 3.43 7.19 14.59
N LYS A 96 4.47 7.21 13.75
CA LYS A 96 4.63 8.25 12.72
C LYS A 96 3.68 7.99 11.56
N PHE A 97 3.20 9.06 10.92
CA PHE A 97 2.33 8.98 9.75
C PHE A 97 2.97 8.18 8.60
N PRO A 98 2.21 7.31 7.89
CA PRO A 98 2.77 6.47 6.83
C PRO A 98 3.37 7.30 5.70
N LYS A 99 4.58 6.89 5.27
CA LYS A 99 5.30 7.50 4.14
C LYS A 99 5.26 6.60 2.91
N ILE A 100 5.28 7.22 1.73
CA ILE A 100 5.55 6.51 0.47
C ILE A 100 7.03 6.14 0.48
N LYS A 101 7.34 4.86 0.24
CA LYS A 101 8.72 4.39 0.15
C LYS A 101 9.27 4.76 -1.23
N ASN A 102 10.38 5.47 -1.29
CA ASN A 102 11.10 5.64 -2.55
C ASN A 102 11.78 4.31 -2.88
N LYS A 103 11.46 3.74 -4.04
CA LYS A 103 12.07 2.49 -4.53
C LYS A 103 13.51 2.69 -5.03
N PHE A 104 13.93 3.92 -5.30
CA PHE A 104 15.27 4.25 -5.76
C PHE A 104 15.99 5.11 -4.72
N LYS A 105 16.67 4.46 -3.78
CA LYS A 105 17.94 4.99 -3.28
C LYS A 105 18.99 4.17 -4.01
N ASN A 106 19.44 4.67 -5.16
CA ASN A 106 20.61 4.12 -5.83
C ASN A 106 21.78 4.27 -4.84
N GLU A 107 22.13 3.21 -4.12
CA GLU A 107 23.49 3.07 -3.62
C GLU A 107 24.35 2.68 -4.81
N VAL A 108 24.66 3.67 -5.66
CA VAL A 108 25.82 3.59 -6.55
C VAL A 108 27.00 3.95 -5.67
N SER A 109 27.61 2.93 -5.06
CA SER A 109 28.98 3.00 -4.59
C SER A 109 29.88 2.81 -5.80
N PHE A 110 30.62 3.88 -6.14
CA PHE A 110 31.72 3.88 -7.11
C PHE A 110 32.84 2.93 -6.69
#